data_AF-A0A7C5IGL3-F1
#
_entry.id   AF-A0A7C5IGL3-F1
#
_cell.length_a   1.000
_cell.length_b   1.000
_cell.length_c   1.000
_cell.angle_alpha   90.00
_cell.angle_beta   90.00
_cell.angle_gamma   90.00
#
_symmetry.space_group_name_H-M   'P 1'
#
loop_
_entity.id
_entity.type
_entity.pdbx_description
1 polymer ?
#
loop_
_entity_poly.entity_id
_entity_poly.type
_entity_poly.pdbx_seq_one_letter_code
_entity_poly.pdbx_strand_id
1 'polypeptide(L)'
;YNRTIDEEFLQMGNYIDDVDVLNRHLTDWLVEYNFKSPHQSLGYATPIEFLTEKLDKKVLPMCPIRTSSCSEIKNVIILMGNGVYKIAE
;
A
#
# COMPACT_ATOMS: atom_id res chain seq x y z
N TYR A 1 9.68 -6.27 2.70
CA TYR A 1 8.22 -6.16 2.84
C TYR A 1 7.62 -7.43 3.43
N ASN A 2 7.92 -8.61 2.88
CA ASN A 2 7.35 -9.88 3.37
C ASN A 2 7.62 -10.16 4.86
N ARG A 3 8.78 -9.75 5.39
CA ARG A 3 9.08 -9.89 6.83
C ARG A 3 8.13 -9.07 7.73
N THR A 4 7.82 -7.83 7.34
CA THR A 4 6.91 -6.95 8.10
C THR A 4 5.50 -7.53 8.15
N ILE A 5 5.00 -8.07 7.03
CA ILE A 5 3.68 -8.72 7.02
C ILE A 5 3.69 -9.95 7.95
N ASP A 6 4.78 -10.72 7.96
CA ASP A 6 4.89 -11.86 8.86
C ASP A 6 4.91 -11.42 10.34
N GLU A 7 5.83 -10.53 10.70
CA GLU A 7 6.07 -10.10 12.09
C GLU A 7 4.91 -9.24 12.65
N GLU A 8 4.34 -8.33 11.85
CA GLU A 8 3.40 -7.31 12.32
C GLU A 8 1.95 -7.54 11.89
N PHE A 9 1.67 -8.52 11.02
CA PHE A 9 0.29 -8.88 10.68
C PHE A 9 -0.01 -10.33 11.06
N LEU A 10 0.73 -11.29 10.51
CA LEU A 10 0.45 -12.72 10.71
C LEU A 10 0.73 -13.18 12.14
N GLN A 11 1.92 -12.87 12.68
CA GLN A 11 2.32 -13.25 14.04
C GLN A 11 1.50 -12.53 15.12
N MET A 12 0.81 -11.43 14.78
CA MET A 12 -0.17 -10.77 15.67
C MET A 12 -1.53 -11.47 15.70
N GLY A 13 -1.68 -12.64 15.06
CA GLY A 13 -2.90 -13.45 15.11
C GLY A 13 -3.94 -13.10 14.04
N ASN A 14 -3.57 -12.36 12.99
CA ASN A 14 -4.48 -12.03 11.88
C ASN A 14 -4.53 -13.11 10.79
N TYR A 15 -4.01 -14.32 11.05
CA TYR A 15 -4.13 -15.42 10.12
C TYR A 15 -5.59 -15.88 10.00
N ILE A 16 -6.08 -15.95 8.77
CA ILE A 16 -7.44 -16.40 8.42
C ILE A 16 -7.29 -17.41 7.29
N ASP A 17 -7.90 -18.58 7.43
CA ASP A 17 -7.79 -19.69 6.47
C ASP A 17 -8.51 -19.38 5.14
N ASP A 18 -9.59 -18.59 5.21
CA ASP A 18 -10.27 -18.05 4.03
C ASP A 18 -9.41 -16.95 3.39
N VAL A 19 -8.87 -17.26 2.21
CA VAL A 19 -8.00 -16.38 1.43
C VAL A 19 -8.69 -15.06 1.05
N ASP A 20 -9.98 -15.07 0.72
CA ASP A 20 -10.69 -13.86 0.32
C ASP A 20 -10.87 -12.91 1.51
N VAL A 21 -11.14 -13.46 2.69
CA VAL A 21 -11.21 -12.68 3.93
C VAL A 21 -9.82 -12.17 4.32
N LEU A 22 -8.80 -13.03 4.28
CA LEU A 22 -7.41 -12.67 4.58
C LEU A 22 -6.93 -11.52 3.69
N ASN A 23 -7.19 -11.58 2.38
CA ASN A 23 -6.78 -10.55 1.43
C ASN A 23 -7.42 -9.19 1.72
N ARG A 24 -8.70 -9.16 2.13
CA ARG A 24 -9.37 -7.91 2.53
C ARG A 24 -8.73 -7.33 3.79
N HIS A 25 -8.55 -8.14 4.82
CA HIS A 25 -7.94 -7.71 6.07
C HIS A 25 -6.50 -7.23 5.88
N LEU A 26 -5.73 -7.96 5.07
CA LEU A 26 -4.37 -7.57 4.72
C LEU A 26 -4.37 -6.25 3.94
N THR A 27 -5.29 -6.06 3.00
CA THR A 27 -5.40 -4.79 2.24
C THR A 27 -5.68 -3.61 3.17
N ASP A 28 -6.64 -3.75 4.09
CA ASP A 28 -6.97 -2.69 5.05
C ASP A 28 -5.78 -2.37 5.95
N TRP A 29 -5.08 -3.41 6.43
CA TRP A 29 -3.86 -3.24 7.23
C TRP A 29 -2.74 -2.54 6.44
N LEU A 30 -2.55 -2.89 5.16
CA LEU A 30 -1.57 -2.24 4.29
C LEU A 30 -1.89 -0.76 4.06
N VAL A 31 -3.17 -0.41 3.95
CA VAL A 31 -3.58 1.01 3.85
C VAL A 31 -3.23 1.75 5.14
N GLU A 32 -3.54 1.18 6.30
CA GLU A 32 -3.19 1.78 7.59
C GLU A 32 -1.66 1.95 7.73
N TYR A 33 -0.91 0.88 7.49
CA TYR A 33 0.54 0.85 7.62
C TYR A 33 1.24 1.87 6.71
N ASN A 34 0.85 1.94 5.43
CA ASN A 34 1.55 2.77 4.46
C ASN A 34 1.14 4.25 4.49
N PHE A 35 -0.10 4.56 4.91
CA PHE A 35 -0.65 5.91 4.80
C PHE A 35 -0.91 6.62 6.13
N LYS A 36 -0.94 5.89 7.26
CA LYS A 36 -1.30 6.47 8.55
C LYS A 36 -0.30 6.17 9.66
N SER A 37 0.36 5.02 9.65
CA SER A 37 1.32 4.65 10.68
C SER A 37 2.64 5.44 10.57
N PRO A 38 2.95 6.33 11.52
CA PRO A 38 4.22 7.04 11.54
C PRO A 38 5.34 6.11 12.03
N HIS A 39 6.47 6.09 11.32
CA HIS A 39 7.59 5.21 11.64
C HIS A 39 8.76 6.01 12.19
N GLN A 40 9.24 5.67 13.38
CA GLN A 40 10.38 6.36 14.00
C GLN A 40 11.64 6.32 13.14
N SER A 41 11.90 5.19 12.47
CA SER A 41 13.03 5.04 11.54
C SER A 41 12.95 5.94 10.31
N LEU A 42 11.74 6.42 9.96
CA LEU A 42 11.48 7.38 8.88
C LEU A 42 11.35 8.82 9.39
N GLY A 43 11.75 9.10 10.64
CA GLY A 43 11.58 10.43 11.24
C GLY A 43 10.13 10.76 11.58
N TYR A 44 9.34 9.74 11.94
CA TYR A 44 7.89 9.82 12.19
C TYR A 44 7.04 10.13 10.96
N ALA A 45 7.60 10.03 9.76
CA ALA A 45 6.82 10.01 8.52
C ALA A 45 6.18 8.63 8.29
N THR A 46 5.08 8.62 7.56
CA THR A 46 4.51 7.39 6.99
C THR A 46 5.35 6.92 5.80
N PRO A 47 5.27 5.63 5.41
CA PRO A 47 5.99 5.12 4.25
C PRO A 47 5.69 5.90 2.96
N ILE A 48 4.44 6.30 2.74
CA ILE A 48 4.05 7.07 1.55
C ILE A 48 4.56 8.51 1.59
N GLU A 49 4.54 9.18 2.74
CA GLU A 49 5.13 10.52 2.87
C GLU A 49 6.62 10.49 2.58
N PHE A 50 7.34 9.56 3.21
CA PHE A 50 8.78 9.38 3.00
C PHE A 50 9.11 9.08 1.53
N LEU A 51 8.29 8.25 0.87
CA LEU A 51 8.44 7.99 -0.56
C LEU A 51 8.19 9.27 -1.36
N THR A 52 7.10 10.00 -1.10
CA THR A 52 6.77 11.24 -1.83
C THR A 52 7.88 12.28 -1.71
N GLU A 53 8.39 12.52 -0.50
CA GLU A 53 9.50 13.43 -0.23
C GLU A 53 10.80 13.04 -0.95
N LYS A 54 11.05 11.73 -1.13
CA LYS A 54 12.26 11.22 -1.80
C LYS A 54 12.10 11.03 -3.31
N LEU A 55 10.88 10.77 -3.78
CA LEU A 55 10.53 10.43 -5.16
C LEU A 55 10.27 11.65 -6.06
N ASP A 56 10.24 12.87 -5.49
CA ASP A 56 10.47 14.12 -6.23
C ASP A 56 11.77 14.08 -7.08
N LYS A 57 12.63 13.08 -6.86
CA LYS A 57 13.67 12.63 -7.78
C LYS A 57 13.19 11.48 -8.68
N LYS A 58 12.53 11.84 -9.79
CA LYS A 58 12.57 11.13 -11.10
C LYS A 58 11.81 9.80 -11.25
N VAL A 59 11.12 9.23 -10.26
CA VAL A 59 10.37 7.97 -10.51
C VAL A 59 8.95 7.99 -9.93
N LEU A 60 8.01 7.43 -10.71
CA LEU A 60 6.60 7.29 -10.31
C LEU A 60 6.49 6.38 -9.09
N PRO A 61 5.53 6.64 -8.17
CA PRO A 61 5.26 5.74 -7.07
C PRO A 61 4.85 4.37 -7.64
N MET A 62 5.64 3.35 -7.33
CA MET A 62 5.36 1.99 -7.78
C MET A 62 4.30 1.39 -6.86
N CYS A 63 3.08 1.19 -7.36
CA CYS A 63 2.08 0.36 -6.68
C CYS A 63 2.56 -1.09 -6.70
N PRO A 64 2.83 -1.73 -5.54
CA PRO A 64 2.98 -3.17 -5.52
C PRO A 64 1.58 -3.76 -5.68
N ILE A 65 1.43 -4.79 -6.53
CA ILE A 65 0.21 -5.56 -6.80
C ILE A 65 -0.60 -5.06 -8.00
N ARG A 66 0.00 -5.18 -9.20
CA ARG A 66 -0.71 -5.66 -10.40
C ARG A 66 0.29 -6.12 -11.47
N THR A 67 0.63 -7.40 -11.48
CA THR A 67 1.17 -8.04 -12.70
C THR A 67 0.00 -8.69 -13.41
N SER A 68 -0.77 -7.91 -14.16
CA SER A 68 -1.62 -8.47 -15.22
C SER A 68 -0.87 -8.23 -16.51
N SER A 69 -0.71 -9.28 -17.34
CA SER A 69 -0.16 -9.14 -18.68
C SER A 69 -0.92 -8.04 -19.43
N CYS A 70 -0.16 -7.22 -20.15
CA CYS A 70 -0.64 -6.02 -20.82
C CYS A 70 -1.89 -6.30 -21.67
N SER A 71 -3.05 -5.90 -21.16
CA SER A 71 -4.25 -5.61 -21.94
C SER A 71 -4.96 -4.48 -21.20
N GLU A 72 -4.89 -3.29 -21.80
CA GLU A 72 -5.55 -2.03 -21.46
C GLU A 72 -6.02 -1.88 -20.01
N ILE A 73 -5.22 -1.19 -19.19
CA ILE A 73 -5.64 -0.70 -17.88
C ILE A 73 -6.75 0.34 -18.11
N LYS A 74 -8.01 -0.09 -18.08
CA LYS A 74 -9.18 0.80 -18.21
C LYS A 74 -9.67 1.39 -16.89
N ASN A 75 -8.94 1.20 -15.79
CA ASN A 75 -9.30 1.78 -14.50
C ASN A 75 -8.04 2.04 -13.69
N VAL A 76 -7.39 3.18 -13.90
CA VAL A 76 -6.33 3.65 -13.01
C VAL A 76 -6.99 4.42 -11.86
N ILE A 77 -6.87 3.91 -10.64
CA ILE A 77 -7.21 4.68 -9.43
C ILE A 77 -6.05 5.63 -9.17
N ILE A 78 -6.21 6.90 -9.50
CA ILE A 78 -5.22 7.94 -9.20
C ILE A 78 -5.55 8.50 -7.82
N LEU A 79 -4.64 8.29 -6.86
CA LEU A 79 -4.71 8.92 -5.54
C LEU A 79 -4.19 10.35 -5.65
N MET A 80 -5.12 11.31 -5.77
CA MET A 80 -4.76 12.72 -5.64
C MET A 80 -4.70 13.07 -4.16
N GLY A 81 -3.68 13.85 -3.78
CA GLY A 81 -3.11 14.02 -2.43
C GLY A 81 -4.01 14.48 -1.27
N ASN A 82 -5.33 14.36 -1.35
CA ASN A 82 -6.29 14.67 -0.30
C ASN A 82 -7.29 13.53 -0.04
N GLY A 83 -6.90 12.26 -0.28
CA GLY A 83 -7.77 11.10 -0.05
C GLY A 83 -8.95 10.98 -1.02
N VAL A 84 -8.88 11.64 -2.17
CA VAL A 84 -9.90 11.54 -3.22
C VAL A 84 -9.47 10.49 -4.24
N TYR A 85 -10.22 9.41 -4.29
CA TYR A 85 -10.09 8.37 -5.31
C TYR A 85 -10.86 8.81 -6.56
N LYS A 86 -10.16 8.89 -7.69
CA LYS A 86 -10.83 8.98 -9.00
C LYS A 86 -10.49 7.76 -9.83
N ILE A 87 -11.53 7.16 -10.39
CA ILE A 87 -11.43 6.16 -11.44
C ILE A 87 -11.21 6.95 -12.73
N ALA A 88 -10.05 6.78 -13.36
CA ALA A 88 -9.81 7.28 -14.71
C ALA A 88 -10.28 6.22 -15.71
N GLU A 89 -11.28 6.57 -16.52
CA GLU A 89 -11.74 5.84 -17.71
C GLU A 89 -10.76 6.00 -18.88
#